data_AF-A0A9X2SJH2-F1
#
_entry.id   AF-A0A9X2SJH2-F1
#
_cell.length_a   1.000
_cell.length_b   1.000
_cell.length_c   1.000
_cell.angle_alpha   90.00
_cell.angle_beta   90.00
_cell.angle_gamma   90.00
#
_symmetry.space_group_name_H-M   'P 1'
#
loop_
_entity.id
_entity.type
_entity.pdbx_description
1 polymer ?
#
loop_
_entity_poly.entity_id
_entity_poly.type
_entity_poly.pdbx_seq_one_letter_code
_entity_poly.pdbx_strand_id
1 'polypeptide(L)'
;MISNRKIIAAVTTGLLLTAGCGGVEQVASPAPVPTSDTPTTTTTPTTDTPTTTETTSSETTTTEEETTTSETEETEAARRSTTGSYDVTLSGSVSGHSFSRPATLRVVDTISSSGTTNDVNPVDVCLVSGSPAGRPQPGAIRFGSNTGCLPGSGAADLDLASVDTDGDTITVEPVENMAATGGNLFTSSSSIAACPFFPKSGRLRVTIDGGDVSGRIEVTGYGGAFCGTTVYDAKISG
;
A
#
# COMPACT_ATOMS: atom_id res chain seq x y z
N MET A 1 -22.46 -26.97 -49.53
CA MET A 1 -21.26 -27.72 -49.96
C MET A 1 -20.25 -27.62 -48.82
N ILE A 2 -20.10 -28.67 -47.99
CA ILE A 2 -18.96 -29.64 -47.99
C ILE A 2 -17.65 -28.88 -47.67
N SER A 3 -16.85 -29.12 -46.62
CA SER A 3 -16.59 -30.34 -45.84
C SER A 3 -15.85 -30.04 -44.53
N ASN A 4 -16.17 -30.85 -43.53
CA ASN A 4 -15.36 -31.36 -42.41
C ASN A 4 -13.82 -31.24 -42.48
N ARG A 5 -13.19 -30.93 -41.34
CA ARG A 5 -12.14 -31.80 -40.75
C ARG A 5 -12.22 -31.86 -39.22
N LYS A 6 -12.46 -33.08 -38.72
CA LYS A 6 -12.18 -33.58 -37.36
C LYS A 6 -10.77 -34.21 -37.36
N ILE A 7 -10.02 -34.07 -36.28
CA ILE A 7 -8.94 -34.98 -35.82
C ILE A 7 -9.02 -34.98 -34.27
N ILE A 8 -9.61 -36.02 -33.63
CA ILE A 8 -8.96 -37.20 -32.98
C ILE A 8 -8.20 -36.75 -31.69
N ALA A 9 -8.74 -36.90 -30.46
CA ALA A 9 -8.75 -38.08 -29.56
C ALA A 9 -7.33 -38.71 -29.40
N ALA A 10 -6.78 -39.06 -28.24
CA ALA A 10 -7.36 -39.68 -27.05
C ALA A 10 -6.25 -39.86 -25.97
N VAL A 11 -6.66 -40.35 -24.77
CA VAL A 11 -5.96 -41.42 -23.98
C VAL A 11 -4.69 -40.93 -23.20
N THR A 12 -4.44 -41.18 -21.90
CA THR A 12 -5.01 -42.06 -20.85
C THR A 12 -4.30 -41.78 -19.50
N THR A 13 -4.99 -42.12 -18.41
CA THR A 13 -4.53 -42.85 -17.20
C THR A 13 -3.25 -42.40 -16.45
N GLY A 14 -3.41 -42.12 -15.15
CA GLY A 14 -2.27 -42.03 -14.24
C GLY A 14 -2.66 -41.80 -12.77
N LEU A 15 -3.32 -42.78 -12.17
CA LEU A 15 -3.57 -42.90 -10.73
C LEU A 15 -2.26 -43.15 -9.98
N LEU A 16 -1.97 -42.41 -8.91
CA LEU A 16 -1.21 -42.91 -7.76
C LEU A 16 -1.53 -42.08 -6.51
N LEU A 17 -2.41 -42.63 -5.67
CA LEU A 17 -2.48 -42.28 -4.24
C LEU A 17 -1.32 -42.97 -3.53
N THR A 18 -0.45 -42.19 -2.88
CA THR A 18 0.42 -42.71 -1.82
C THR A 18 0.02 -42.02 -0.51
N ALA A 19 -0.77 -42.74 0.29
CA ALA A 19 -0.97 -42.41 1.70
C ALA A 19 0.30 -42.82 2.46
N GLY A 20 1.15 -41.83 2.77
CA GLY A 20 2.27 -41.99 3.68
C GLY A 20 1.86 -41.62 5.10
N CYS A 21 1.51 -42.60 5.93
CA CYS A 21 1.45 -42.44 7.38
C CYS A 21 2.89 -42.42 7.92
N GLY A 22 3.49 -41.23 7.99
CA GLY A 22 4.74 -40.99 8.72
C GLY A 22 4.43 -40.73 10.20
N GLY A 23 4.90 -41.61 11.08
CA GLY A 23 4.78 -41.46 12.53
C GLY A 23 5.45 -40.19 13.01
N VAL A 24 4.74 -39.44 13.86
CA VAL A 24 5.31 -38.27 14.53
C VAL A 24 6.01 -38.78 15.79
N GLU A 25 7.34 -38.75 15.79
CA GLU A 25 8.14 -38.88 16.99
C GLU A 25 7.79 -37.75 17.95
N GLN A 26 7.38 -38.13 19.16
CA GLN A 26 7.07 -37.23 20.25
C GLN A 26 8.40 -36.68 20.80
N VAL A 27 8.83 -35.52 20.28
CA VAL A 27 9.99 -34.81 20.81
C VAL A 27 9.64 -34.22 22.17
N ALA A 28 10.50 -34.53 23.15
CA ALA A 28 10.34 -34.18 24.54
C ALA A 28 10.17 -32.66 24.77
N SER A 29 9.32 -32.36 25.76
CA SER A 29 9.06 -31.03 26.30
C SER A 29 10.36 -30.32 26.71
N PRO A 30 10.62 -29.09 26.25
CA PRO A 30 11.75 -28.31 26.78
C PRO A 30 11.49 -27.89 28.23
N ALA A 31 12.54 -27.88 29.03
CA ALA A 31 12.55 -27.43 30.42
C ALA A 31 12.19 -25.93 30.53
N PRO A 32 11.53 -25.51 31.62
CA PRO A 32 11.22 -24.09 31.84
C PRO A 32 12.51 -23.28 32.03
N VAL A 33 12.64 -22.19 31.26
CA VAL A 33 13.70 -21.20 31.40
C VAL A 33 13.42 -20.36 32.66
N PRO A 34 14.43 -20.11 33.53
CA PRO A 34 14.25 -19.23 34.67
C PRO A 34 14.00 -17.79 34.23
N THR A 35 12.92 -17.20 34.72
CA THR A 35 12.63 -15.76 34.63
C THR A 35 13.68 -14.99 35.42
N SER A 36 14.43 -14.13 34.73
CA SER A 36 15.35 -13.17 35.34
C SER A 36 14.59 -11.86 35.57
N ASP A 37 14.45 -11.50 36.84
CA ASP A 37 13.83 -10.26 37.29
C ASP A 37 14.54 -9.04 36.69
N THR A 38 13.80 -8.20 35.96
CA THR A 38 14.29 -6.89 35.52
C THR A 38 13.85 -5.83 36.54
N PRO A 39 14.77 -4.97 37.02
CA PRO A 39 14.44 -3.92 37.98
C PRO A 39 13.60 -2.80 37.34
N THR A 40 12.52 -2.44 38.04
CA THR A 40 11.68 -1.27 37.77
C THR A 40 12.49 0.00 38.00
N THR A 41 12.74 0.77 36.94
CA THR A 41 13.28 2.13 37.07
C THR A 41 12.12 3.12 36.96
N THR A 42 11.71 3.65 38.11
CA THR A 42 10.73 4.74 38.23
C THR A 42 11.40 6.05 37.83
N THR A 43 11.00 6.63 36.71
CA THR A 43 11.33 8.01 36.35
C THR A 43 10.10 8.89 36.54
N THR A 44 10.24 9.83 37.47
CA THR A 44 9.34 10.93 37.81
C THR A 44 9.05 11.83 36.59
N PRO A 45 7.80 12.26 36.35
CA PRO A 45 7.53 13.31 35.38
C PRO A 45 7.83 14.69 35.98
N THR A 46 8.72 15.45 35.32
CA THR A 46 8.90 16.88 35.58
C THR A 46 7.90 17.65 34.72
N THR A 47 6.97 18.33 35.40
CA THR A 47 6.04 19.30 34.83
C THR A 47 6.79 20.60 34.57
N ASP A 48 7.01 20.94 33.29
CA ASP A 48 7.42 22.28 32.91
C ASP A 48 6.35 22.92 32.01
N THR A 49 5.74 23.96 32.56
CA THR A 49 4.81 24.89 31.90
C THR A 49 5.61 26.07 31.35
N PRO A 50 5.39 26.46 30.08
CA PRO A 50 5.37 27.90 29.76
C PRO A 50 4.16 28.24 28.88
N THR A 51 3.25 29.09 29.36
CA THR A 51 3.19 30.55 29.13
C THR A 51 2.73 30.91 27.72
N THR A 52 1.40 31.07 27.59
CA THR A 52 0.70 31.74 26.50
C THR A 52 1.06 33.22 26.47
N THR A 53 1.58 33.72 25.35
CA THR A 53 1.62 35.16 25.06
C THR A 53 0.63 35.42 23.93
N GLU A 54 -0.50 36.02 24.27
CA GLU A 54 -1.43 36.59 23.30
C GLU A 54 -0.81 37.88 22.74
N THR A 55 -0.74 38.00 21.42
CA THR A 55 -0.51 39.28 20.76
C THR A 55 -1.61 39.48 19.73
N THR A 56 -2.63 40.20 20.16
CA THR A 56 -3.60 40.87 19.31
C THR A 56 -2.91 42.02 18.60
N SER A 57 -2.88 42.00 17.26
CA SER A 57 -2.62 43.20 16.47
C SER A 57 -3.67 43.30 15.38
N SER A 58 -4.59 44.25 15.59
CA SER A 58 -5.52 44.73 14.58
C SER A 58 -4.80 45.79 13.75
N GLU A 59 -4.66 45.55 12.45
CA GLU A 59 -4.41 46.63 11.49
C GLU A 59 -5.44 46.55 10.37
N THR A 60 -6.35 47.51 10.41
CA THR A 60 -7.26 47.88 9.33
C THR A 60 -6.48 48.74 8.36
N THR A 61 -6.39 48.34 7.09
CA THR A 61 -6.04 49.26 6.00
C THR A 61 -7.04 49.09 4.86
N THR A 62 -7.42 50.24 4.31
CA THR A 62 -8.58 50.52 3.49
C THR A 62 -8.10 50.97 2.10
N THR A 63 -8.81 50.50 1.06
CA THR A 63 -8.92 51.06 -0.31
C THR A 63 -7.75 50.83 -1.28
N GLU A 64 -8.02 50.18 -2.43
CA GLU A 64 -8.34 50.84 -3.70
C GLU A 64 -8.83 49.82 -4.75
N GLU A 65 -9.96 50.16 -5.37
CA GLU A 65 -10.49 49.51 -6.57
C GLU A 65 -9.61 49.88 -7.77
N GLU A 66 -9.04 48.89 -8.44
CA GLU A 66 -8.79 48.99 -9.89
C GLU A 66 -9.35 47.76 -10.59
N THR A 67 -10.50 48.00 -11.22
CA THR A 67 -11.15 47.15 -12.20
C THR A 67 -10.26 47.05 -13.43
N THR A 68 -9.49 45.97 -13.53
CA THR A 68 -8.95 45.51 -14.81
C THR A 68 -9.59 44.16 -15.14
N THR A 69 -10.66 44.24 -15.93
CA THR A 69 -11.25 43.09 -16.64
C THR A 69 -10.23 42.58 -17.64
N SER A 70 -9.40 41.62 -17.22
CA SER A 70 -8.75 40.70 -18.14
C SER A 70 -9.63 39.46 -18.22
N GLU A 71 -10.40 39.38 -19.31
CA GLU A 71 -10.82 38.11 -19.92
C GLU A 71 -9.55 37.30 -20.20
N THR A 72 -9.05 36.61 -19.18
CA THR A 72 -8.19 35.46 -19.37
C THR A 72 -9.12 34.35 -19.79
N GLU A 73 -9.15 34.11 -21.09
CA GLU A 73 -9.81 32.98 -21.73
C GLU A 73 -9.72 31.74 -20.85
N GLU A 74 -10.90 31.25 -20.45
CA GLU A 74 -11.15 29.87 -20.07
C GLU A 74 -10.66 28.95 -21.21
N THR A 75 -9.36 28.74 -21.29
CA THR A 75 -8.81 27.48 -21.80
C THR A 75 -8.25 26.71 -20.61
N GLU A 76 -9.03 26.67 -19.52
CA GLU A 76 -9.00 25.55 -18.59
C GLU A 76 -9.63 24.37 -19.33
N ALA A 77 -8.86 23.79 -20.26
CA ALA A 77 -9.16 22.50 -20.83
C ALA A 77 -9.47 21.59 -19.65
N ALA A 78 -10.75 21.21 -19.53
CA ALA A 78 -11.28 20.39 -18.44
C ALA A 78 -10.27 19.29 -18.12
N ARG A 79 -9.43 19.53 -17.10
CA ARG A 79 -8.47 18.54 -16.65
C ARG A 79 -9.36 17.42 -16.13
N ARG A 80 -9.38 16.31 -16.86
CA ARG A 80 -10.10 15.13 -16.41
C ARG A 80 -9.55 14.83 -15.02
N SER A 81 -10.43 14.82 -14.01
CA SER A 81 -10.00 14.58 -12.65
C SER A 81 -9.34 13.20 -12.60
N THR A 82 -8.07 13.15 -12.17
CA THR A 82 -7.35 11.91 -11.90
C THR A 82 -7.79 11.27 -10.59
N THR A 83 -8.61 11.98 -9.80
CA THR A 83 -9.26 11.44 -8.60
C THR A 83 -10.44 10.54 -8.97
N GLY A 84 -10.57 9.42 -8.28
CA GLY A 84 -11.57 8.40 -8.58
C GLY A 84 -11.29 7.06 -7.91
N SER A 85 -12.16 6.10 -8.18
CA SER A 85 -12.00 4.70 -7.81
C SER A 85 -12.02 3.85 -9.06
N TYR A 86 -11.00 3.04 -9.25
CA TYR A 86 -10.74 2.27 -10.46
C TYR A 86 -10.65 0.79 -10.09
N ASP A 87 -11.43 -0.04 -10.77
CA ASP A 87 -11.29 -1.49 -10.69
C ASP A 87 -10.15 -1.90 -11.63
N VAL A 88 -9.09 -2.46 -11.05
CA VAL A 88 -7.89 -2.84 -11.80
C VAL A 88 -7.57 -4.31 -11.58
N THR A 89 -6.80 -4.88 -12.49
CA THR A 89 -6.18 -6.20 -12.34
C THR A 89 -4.70 -6.04 -12.08
N LEU A 90 -4.21 -6.72 -11.06
CA LEU A 90 -2.79 -6.88 -10.77
C LEU A 90 -2.34 -8.22 -11.33
N SER A 91 -1.35 -8.21 -12.22
CA SER A 91 -0.75 -9.44 -12.78
C SER A 91 0.76 -9.38 -12.63
N GLY A 92 1.34 -10.35 -11.91
CA GLY A 92 2.72 -10.22 -11.48
C GLY A 92 3.27 -11.44 -10.73
N SER A 93 4.33 -11.21 -9.97
CA SER A 93 4.94 -12.21 -9.10
C SER A 93 5.44 -11.64 -7.78
N VAL A 94 5.45 -12.48 -6.75
CA VAL A 94 6.00 -12.14 -5.43
C VAL A 94 6.69 -13.38 -4.85
N SER A 95 7.96 -13.24 -4.44
CA SER A 95 8.79 -14.39 -4.02
C SER A 95 8.78 -15.57 -5.01
N GLY A 96 8.70 -15.31 -6.32
CA GLY A 96 8.61 -16.35 -7.36
C GLY A 96 7.23 -16.97 -7.56
N HIS A 97 6.22 -16.59 -6.76
CA HIS A 97 4.84 -17.02 -6.97
C HIS A 97 4.12 -16.05 -7.91
N SER A 98 3.71 -16.54 -9.08
CA SER A 98 2.90 -15.76 -10.02
C SER A 98 1.47 -15.59 -9.50
N PHE A 99 0.84 -14.45 -9.81
CA PHE A 99 -0.54 -14.18 -9.47
C PHE A 99 -1.23 -13.30 -10.52
N SER A 100 -2.55 -13.38 -10.56
CA SER A 100 -3.42 -12.43 -11.26
C SER A 100 -4.68 -12.22 -10.44
N ARG A 101 -4.98 -10.97 -10.04
CA ARG A 101 -6.02 -10.68 -9.05
C ARG A 101 -6.71 -9.34 -9.28
N PRO A 102 -8.02 -9.24 -8.99
CA PRO A 102 -8.69 -7.95 -8.93
C PRO A 102 -8.16 -7.12 -7.76
N ALA A 103 -8.16 -5.81 -7.95
CA ALA A 103 -7.81 -4.81 -6.96
C ALA A 103 -8.62 -3.54 -7.19
N THR A 104 -8.65 -2.68 -6.19
CA THR A 104 -9.19 -1.33 -6.30
C THR A 104 -8.05 -0.35 -6.13
N LEU A 105 -7.88 0.53 -7.12
CA LEU A 105 -7.02 1.71 -7.03
C LEU A 105 -7.92 2.92 -6.76
N ARG A 106 -7.66 3.66 -5.69
CA ARG A 106 -8.33 4.92 -5.40
C ARG A 106 -7.31 6.05 -5.45
N VAL A 107 -7.65 7.12 -6.12
CA VAL A 107 -6.93 8.39 -6.07
C VAL A 107 -7.88 9.39 -5.46
N VAL A 108 -7.49 10.00 -4.35
CA VAL A 108 -8.32 10.94 -3.60
C VAL A 108 -7.56 12.23 -3.39
N ASP A 109 -8.30 13.29 -3.07
CA ASP A 109 -7.68 14.53 -2.59
C ASP A 109 -6.82 14.25 -1.37
N THR A 110 -5.80 15.08 -1.17
CA THR A 110 -4.86 14.97 -0.06
C THR A 110 -5.56 14.73 1.28
N ILE A 111 -5.18 13.66 1.94
CA ILE A 111 -5.52 13.31 3.31
C ILE A 111 -4.52 14.04 4.19
N SER A 112 -4.99 15.08 4.88
CA SER A 112 -4.16 15.91 5.75
C SER A 112 -3.34 15.06 6.71
N SER A 113 -2.01 15.08 6.57
CA SER A 113 -1.14 14.36 7.49
C SER A 113 -0.81 15.19 8.72
N SER A 114 -0.85 14.55 9.89
CA SER A 114 -0.44 15.17 11.14
C SER A 114 0.79 14.45 11.68
N GLY A 115 1.87 15.19 11.92
CA GLY A 115 3.08 14.66 12.55
C GLY A 115 4.05 13.92 11.63
N THR A 116 3.93 14.04 10.31
CA THR A 116 5.00 13.62 9.38
C THR A 116 5.91 14.80 9.02
N THR A 117 7.16 14.50 8.68
CA THR A 117 8.15 15.50 8.22
C THR A 117 8.25 15.58 6.69
N ASN A 118 7.37 14.88 5.99
CA ASN A 118 7.39 14.81 4.53
C ASN A 118 6.58 15.99 3.95
N ASP A 119 6.90 16.38 2.72
CA ASP A 119 6.07 17.33 1.98
C ASP A 119 4.66 16.77 1.79
N VAL A 120 3.68 17.66 1.76
CA VAL A 120 2.27 17.29 1.60
C VAL A 120 2.06 16.66 0.22
N ASN A 121 1.51 15.45 0.19
CA ASN A 121 1.20 14.75 -1.06
C ASN A 121 0.16 15.55 -1.88
N PRO A 122 0.35 15.74 -3.20
CA PRO A 122 -0.62 16.46 -4.04
C PRO A 122 -1.97 15.72 -4.19
N VAL A 123 -1.94 14.39 -4.07
CA VAL A 123 -3.08 13.47 -4.01
C VAL A 123 -2.68 12.26 -3.17
N ASP A 124 -3.65 11.53 -2.63
CA ASP A 124 -3.39 10.24 -2.01
C ASP A 124 -3.85 9.07 -2.85
N VAL A 125 -3.01 8.03 -2.89
CA VAL A 125 -3.21 6.84 -3.71
C VAL A 125 -3.36 5.63 -2.81
N CYS A 126 -4.45 4.89 -2.96
CA CYS A 126 -4.78 3.71 -2.19
C CYS A 126 -4.99 2.51 -3.12
N LEU A 127 -4.07 1.55 -3.12
CA LEU A 127 -4.17 0.27 -3.83
C LEU A 127 -4.49 -0.86 -2.86
N VAL A 128 -5.59 -1.56 -3.09
CA VAL A 128 -6.04 -2.67 -2.24
C VAL A 128 -6.37 -3.89 -3.09
N SER A 129 -5.72 -5.02 -2.81
CA SER A 129 -6.08 -6.35 -3.31
C SER A 129 -6.15 -7.34 -2.15
N GLY A 130 -7.35 -7.75 -1.78
CA GLY A 130 -7.58 -8.73 -0.71
C GLY A 130 -7.25 -8.21 0.69
N SER A 131 -6.85 -9.12 1.58
CA SER A 131 -6.52 -8.83 2.98
C SER A 131 -5.23 -9.55 3.35
N PRO A 132 -4.05 -8.94 3.14
CA PRO A 132 -2.79 -9.67 3.29
C PRO A 132 -2.57 -10.15 4.74
N ALA A 133 -3.03 -9.39 5.74
CA ALA A 133 -2.95 -9.79 7.16
C ALA A 133 -4.07 -10.75 7.59
N GLY A 134 -5.31 -10.56 7.11
CA GLY A 134 -6.45 -11.36 7.56
C GLY A 134 -6.72 -12.63 6.75
N ARG A 135 -6.34 -12.63 5.46
CA ARG A 135 -6.49 -13.76 4.54
C ARG A 135 -5.34 -13.76 3.52
N PRO A 136 -4.14 -14.17 3.96
CA PRO A 136 -2.93 -14.12 3.14
C PRO A 136 -3.07 -15.01 1.90
N GLN A 137 -2.65 -14.46 0.76
CA GLN A 137 -2.71 -15.08 -0.56
C GLN A 137 -1.64 -14.39 -1.43
N PRO A 138 -0.93 -15.10 -2.32
CA PRO A 138 0.03 -14.49 -3.24
C PRO A 138 -0.56 -13.26 -3.95
N GLY A 139 0.19 -12.16 -3.94
CA GLY A 139 -0.20 -10.92 -4.58
C GLY A 139 -1.20 -10.08 -3.80
N ALA A 140 -1.68 -10.53 -2.61
CA ALA A 140 -2.50 -9.68 -1.75
C ALA A 140 -1.65 -8.50 -1.30
N ILE A 141 -2.18 -7.30 -1.45
CA ILE A 141 -1.48 -6.06 -1.10
C ILE A 141 -2.45 -5.02 -0.53
N ARG A 142 -1.95 -4.24 0.43
CA ARG A 142 -2.49 -2.97 0.88
C ARG A 142 -1.36 -1.96 0.79
N PHE A 143 -1.49 -1.02 -0.13
CA PHE A 143 -0.47 -0.03 -0.42
C PHE A 143 -1.11 1.34 -0.56
N GLY A 144 -0.91 2.20 0.44
CA GLY A 144 -1.41 3.56 0.50
C GLY A 144 -0.26 4.56 0.64
N SER A 145 -0.46 5.77 0.12
CA SER A 145 0.40 6.91 0.43
C SER A 145 0.16 7.48 1.82
N ASN A 146 -1.03 7.30 2.37
CA ASN A 146 -1.38 7.73 3.72
C ASN A 146 -2.17 6.62 4.47
N THR A 147 -2.06 6.54 5.79
CA THR A 147 -2.81 5.56 6.63
C THR A 147 -4.32 5.68 6.49
N GLY A 148 -4.85 6.85 6.12
CA GLY A 148 -6.26 7.08 5.79
C GLY A 148 -6.74 6.27 4.57
N CYS A 149 -5.82 5.77 3.73
CA CYS A 149 -6.14 4.80 2.68
C CYS A 149 -6.64 3.45 3.20
N LEU A 150 -6.39 3.15 4.47
CA LEU A 150 -6.56 1.83 5.05
C LEU A 150 -7.64 1.90 6.14
N PRO A 151 -8.92 1.70 5.80
CA PRO A 151 -10.00 1.79 6.78
C PRO A 151 -9.78 0.79 7.93
N GLY A 152 -9.87 1.30 9.16
CA GLY A 152 -9.67 0.53 10.40
C GLY A 152 -8.22 0.47 10.91
N SER A 153 -7.28 1.21 10.31
CA SER A 153 -5.89 1.29 10.79
C SER A 153 -5.76 2.01 12.13
N GLY A 154 -6.74 2.85 12.52
CA GLY A 154 -6.76 3.58 13.81
C GLY A 154 -5.55 4.50 14.04
N ALA A 155 -4.69 4.63 13.03
CA ALA A 155 -3.51 5.46 13.05
C ALA A 155 -3.91 6.90 12.76
N ALA A 156 -3.14 7.85 13.28
CA ALA A 156 -3.16 9.22 12.77
C ALA A 156 -2.99 9.18 11.25
N ASP A 157 -3.53 10.16 10.54
CA ASP A 157 -3.30 10.36 9.11
C ASP A 157 -1.79 10.60 8.92
N LEU A 158 -1.07 9.53 8.59
CA LEU A 158 0.38 9.47 8.49
C LEU A 158 0.75 9.12 7.06
N ASP A 159 1.67 9.88 6.48
CA ASP A 159 2.22 9.61 5.16
C ASP A 159 3.14 8.39 5.21
N LEU A 160 2.71 7.33 4.53
CA LEU A 160 3.43 6.07 4.36
C LEU A 160 4.29 6.06 3.08
N ALA A 161 3.99 6.93 2.12
CA ALA A 161 4.68 7.08 0.85
C ALA A 161 4.65 8.54 0.39
N SER A 162 5.67 8.96 -0.37
CA SER A 162 5.65 10.23 -1.10
C SER A 162 4.96 10.06 -2.44
N VAL A 163 4.22 11.09 -2.88
CA VAL A 163 3.49 11.10 -4.14
C VAL A 163 3.99 12.25 -5.03
N ASP A 164 4.29 11.93 -6.28
CA ASP A 164 4.63 12.89 -7.33
C ASP A 164 3.67 12.72 -8.52
N THR A 165 3.26 13.83 -9.13
CA THR A 165 2.32 13.86 -10.25
C THR A 165 2.91 14.60 -11.44
N ASP A 166 2.95 13.94 -12.60
CA ASP A 166 3.35 14.51 -13.89
C ASP A 166 2.26 14.25 -14.93
N GLY A 167 1.42 15.25 -15.15
CA GLY A 167 0.21 15.13 -15.96
C GLY A 167 -0.71 14.03 -15.42
N ASP A 168 -1.01 13.05 -16.27
CA ASP A 168 -1.86 11.90 -15.94
C ASP A 168 -1.11 10.76 -15.24
N THR A 169 0.19 10.94 -14.98
CA THR A 169 1.04 9.94 -14.33
C THR A 169 1.23 10.26 -12.86
N ILE A 170 0.96 9.29 -12.00
CA ILE A 170 1.18 9.36 -10.56
C ILE A 170 2.27 8.35 -10.18
N THR A 171 3.29 8.83 -9.47
CA THR A 171 4.35 8.00 -8.90
C THR A 171 4.26 8.02 -7.38
N VAL A 172 4.32 6.85 -6.76
CA VAL A 172 4.21 6.68 -5.31
C VAL A 172 5.39 5.86 -4.82
N GLU A 173 6.19 6.42 -3.92
CA GLU A 173 7.41 5.80 -3.40
C GLU A 173 7.32 5.61 -1.88
N PRO A 174 7.47 4.38 -1.35
CA PRO A 174 7.38 4.13 0.09
C PRO A 174 8.43 4.93 0.86
N VAL A 175 8.06 5.50 2.01
CA VAL A 175 9.03 6.12 2.91
C VAL A 175 9.60 5.03 3.83
N GLU A 176 10.91 4.75 3.72
CA GLU A 176 11.54 3.59 4.37
C GLU A 176 11.31 3.54 5.88
N ASN A 177 11.41 4.67 6.58
CA ASN A 177 11.21 4.75 8.03
C ASN A 177 9.74 4.46 8.44
N MET A 178 8.79 4.60 7.53
CA MET A 178 7.37 4.33 7.77
C MET A 178 7.00 2.87 7.55
N ALA A 179 7.87 2.07 6.92
CA ALA A 179 7.61 0.65 6.71
C ALA A 179 7.38 -0.11 8.03
N ALA A 180 8.04 0.31 9.12
CA ALA A 180 7.90 -0.27 10.45
C ALA A 180 6.52 -0.04 11.11
N THR A 181 5.74 0.94 10.63
CA THR A 181 4.37 1.18 11.11
C THR A 181 3.41 0.07 10.70
N GLY A 182 3.77 -0.71 9.67
CA GLY A 182 2.94 -1.78 9.13
C GLY A 182 1.71 -1.31 8.36
N GLY A 183 1.61 -0.02 8.02
CA GLY A 183 0.51 0.50 7.21
C GLY A 183 0.47 -0.18 5.84
N ASN A 184 1.57 -0.15 5.11
CA ASN A 184 1.69 -0.85 3.83
C ASN A 184 2.15 -2.28 4.04
N LEU A 185 1.45 -3.25 3.46
CA LEU A 185 1.87 -4.65 3.51
C LEU A 185 1.39 -5.49 2.32
N PHE A 186 2.16 -6.52 2.00
CA PHE A 186 1.77 -7.55 1.05
C PHE A 186 2.15 -8.95 1.54
N THR A 187 1.59 -9.99 0.92
CA THR A 187 1.94 -11.38 1.22
C THR A 187 2.29 -12.19 -0.02
N SER A 188 3.19 -13.15 0.15
CA SER A 188 3.70 -13.99 -0.93
C SER A 188 3.14 -15.41 -0.95
N SER A 189 2.47 -15.86 0.11
CA SER A 189 1.99 -17.24 0.26
C SER A 189 0.60 -17.31 0.93
N SER A 190 -0.06 -18.46 0.81
CA SER A 190 -1.45 -18.70 1.26
C SER A 190 -1.56 -19.45 2.60
N SER A 191 -0.75 -19.11 3.61
CA SER A 191 -0.72 -19.83 4.90
C SER A 191 -1.02 -18.90 6.07
N ILE A 192 -1.54 -19.43 7.18
CA ILE A 192 -1.63 -18.67 8.44
C ILE A 192 -0.24 -18.29 9.00
N ALA A 193 0.80 -19.01 8.59
CA ALA A 193 2.20 -18.68 8.84
C ALA A 193 2.83 -17.84 7.72
N ALA A 194 2.03 -17.28 6.79
CA ALA A 194 2.55 -16.43 5.74
C ALA A 194 3.17 -15.16 6.32
N CYS A 195 4.36 -14.85 5.85
CA CYS A 195 5.06 -13.63 6.20
C CYS A 195 4.37 -12.41 5.58
N PRO A 196 3.92 -11.42 6.37
CA PRO A 196 3.69 -10.09 5.84
C PRO A 196 5.04 -9.46 5.48
N PHE A 197 5.07 -8.75 4.37
CA PHE A 197 6.20 -7.95 3.94
C PHE A 197 5.77 -6.49 3.88
N PHE A 198 6.57 -5.62 4.48
CA PHE A 198 6.32 -4.19 4.55
C PHE A 198 7.18 -3.47 3.50
N PRO A 199 6.58 -2.86 2.47
CA PRO A 199 7.31 -2.12 1.45
C PRO A 199 8.19 -1.03 2.06
N LYS A 200 9.47 -1.04 1.73
CA LYS A 200 10.44 -0.05 2.23
C LYS A 200 11.16 0.71 1.12
N SER A 201 11.07 0.25 -0.12
CA SER A 201 11.65 0.89 -1.30
C SER A 201 10.95 0.45 -2.57
N GLY A 202 11.29 1.09 -3.69
CA GLY A 202 10.68 0.87 -4.99
C GLY A 202 9.58 1.89 -5.26
N ARG A 203 8.64 1.57 -6.16
CA ARG A 203 7.57 2.50 -6.55
C ARG A 203 6.34 1.81 -7.13
N LEU A 204 5.21 2.49 -7.00
CA LEU A 204 4.06 2.34 -7.86
C LEU A 204 4.07 3.49 -8.86
N ARG A 205 3.84 3.20 -10.14
CA ARG A 205 3.64 4.22 -11.18
C ARG A 205 2.40 3.85 -11.98
N VAL A 206 1.44 4.76 -12.03
CA VAL A 206 0.18 4.58 -12.76
C VAL A 206 -0.07 5.79 -13.66
N THR A 207 -0.70 5.54 -14.80
CA THR A 207 -1.22 6.56 -15.71
C THR A 207 -2.72 6.37 -15.82
N ILE A 208 -3.47 7.47 -15.68
CA ILE A 208 -4.93 7.48 -15.72
C ILE A 208 -5.36 8.39 -16.86
N ASP A 209 -5.78 7.82 -17.99
CA ASP A 209 -6.25 8.59 -19.15
C ASP A 209 -7.69 8.22 -19.48
N GLY A 210 -8.59 9.20 -19.38
CA GLY A 210 -10.00 8.99 -19.75
C GLY A 210 -10.74 7.93 -18.92
N GLY A 211 -10.19 7.52 -17.77
CA GLY A 211 -10.72 6.45 -16.92
C GLY A 211 -10.02 5.11 -17.09
N ASP A 212 -9.23 4.93 -18.16
CA ASP A 212 -8.37 3.77 -18.35
C ASP A 212 -7.15 3.89 -17.42
N VAL A 213 -6.82 2.80 -16.73
CA VAL A 213 -5.68 2.74 -15.81
C VAL A 213 -4.64 1.78 -16.32
N SER A 214 -3.40 2.24 -16.40
CA SER A 214 -2.26 1.38 -16.70
C SER A 214 -1.08 1.72 -15.81
N GLY A 215 -0.24 0.73 -15.50
CA GLY A 215 0.91 0.99 -14.66
C GLY A 215 1.66 -0.24 -14.21
N ARG A 216 2.53 -0.04 -13.24
CA ARG A 216 3.32 -1.08 -12.59
C ARG A 216 3.62 -0.70 -11.15
N ILE A 217 3.63 -1.71 -10.29
CA ILE A 217 4.17 -1.61 -8.93
C ILE A 217 5.36 -2.56 -8.83
N GLU A 218 6.50 -2.02 -8.44
CA GLU A 218 7.70 -2.78 -8.12
C GLU A 218 8.24 -2.28 -6.78
N VAL A 219 8.00 -3.03 -5.70
CA VAL A 219 8.44 -2.65 -4.35
C VAL A 219 9.21 -3.78 -3.70
N THR A 220 10.25 -3.41 -2.94
CA THR A 220 10.95 -4.35 -2.08
C THR A 220 10.40 -4.22 -0.67
N GLY A 221 9.93 -5.34 -0.13
CA GLY A 221 9.46 -5.43 1.25
C GLY A 221 10.43 -6.22 2.12
N TYR A 222 10.47 -5.87 3.41
CA TYR A 222 11.09 -6.73 4.42
C TYR A 222 9.99 -7.42 5.22
N GLY A 223 10.18 -8.71 5.49
CA GLY A 223 9.41 -9.43 6.49
C GLY A 223 10.19 -9.49 7.80
N GLY A 224 9.52 -9.88 8.88
CA GLY A 224 10.15 -10.04 10.19
C GLY A 224 11.32 -11.04 10.20
N ALA A 225 11.84 -11.35 11.39
CA ALA A 225 13.10 -12.09 11.61
C ALA A 225 13.28 -13.40 10.79
N PHE A 226 12.20 -14.05 10.37
CA PHE A 226 12.22 -15.35 9.66
C PHE A 226 11.89 -15.27 8.16
N CYS A 227 11.60 -14.08 7.65
CA CYS A 227 10.98 -13.90 6.33
C CYS A 227 11.91 -13.27 5.29
N GLY A 228 12.97 -12.59 5.74
CA GLY A 228 13.93 -11.91 4.87
C GLY A 228 13.30 -10.78 4.06
N THR A 229 13.86 -10.50 2.89
CA THR A 229 13.35 -9.49 1.95
C THR A 229 12.82 -10.14 0.69
N THR A 230 11.81 -9.54 0.06
CA THR A 230 11.31 -9.99 -1.24
C THR A 230 10.83 -8.83 -2.09
N VAL A 231 10.69 -9.08 -3.39
CA VAL A 231 10.16 -8.13 -4.37
C VAL A 231 8.72 -8.49 -4.69
N TYR A 232 7.86 -7.47 -4.67
CA TYR A 232 6.54 -7.50 -5.28
C TYR A 232 6.63 -6.78 -6.61
N ASP A 233 6.34 -7.47 -7.71
CA ASP A 233 6.35 -6.91 -9.06
C ASP A 233 5.04 -7.26 -9.76
N ALA A 234 4.25 -6.26 -10.13
CA ALA A 234 3.02 -6.46 -10.88
C ALA A 234 2.71 -5.33 -11.85
N LYS A 235 2.19 -5.72 -13.01
CA LYS A 235 1.50 -4.82 -13.93
C LYS A 235 0.11 -4.49 -13.37
N ILE A 236 -0.31 -3.24 -13.57
CA ILE A 236 -1.65 -2.73 -13.27
C ILE A 236 -2.35 -2.43 -14.60
N SER A 237 -3.59 -2.89 -14.75
CA SER A 237 -4.44 -2.58 -15.89
C SER A 237 -5.91 -2.57 -15.49
N GLY A 238 -6.68 -1.57 -15.92
CA GLY A 238 -8.11 -1.44 -15.67
C GLY A 238 -8.76 -0.50 -16.67
#